data_AF-A8LJB4-F1
#
_entry.id   AF-A8LJB4-F1
#
_cell.length_a   1.000
_cell.length_b   1.000
_cell.length_c   1.000
_cell.angle_alpha   90.00
_cell.angle_beta   90.00
_cell.angle_gamma   90.00
#
_symmetry.space_group_name_H-M   'P 1'
#
loop_
_entity.id
_entity.type
_entity.pdbx_description
1 polymer ?
#
loop_
_entity_poly.entity_id
_entity_poly.type
_entity_poly.pdbx_seq_one_letter_code
_entity_poly.pdbx_strand_id
1 'polypeptide(L)'
;MAHDMYPNSPPRLTPDLLLRGYMAGIFPMAEARDDDAVFWVDPRQRGVLPLDGVHVSRKLRRFLARTEWTLSLNQDFAGVVAGCADRDETWINDQIFDAYTALHAMGFAHALEVREDGALIGGVYGVAIGTAFFGESMFSRRPNGSKVALVALCAHLRRCGYTLFDTQFVTPHLATMGAVEISRDSYRAQLRAALSAKADLTARPLPRTPAQIRAPGPGQPRS
;
A
#
# COMPACT_ATOMS: atom_id res chain seq x y z
N MET A 1 36.72 31.08 -14.97
CA MET A 1 36.17 29.71 -14.98
C MET A 1 35.27 29.59 -13.77
N ALA A 2 33.95 29.70 -13.96
CA ALA A 2 33.00 29.32 -12.93
C ALA A 2 32.89 27.80 -13.02
N HIS A 3 33.43 27.09 -12.04
CA HIS A 3 33.09 25.69 -11.87
C HIS A 3 31.63 25.65 -11.45
N ASP A 4 30.79 25.04 -12.28
CA ASP A 4 29.43 24.67 -11.89
C ASP A 4 29.54 23.74 -10.69
N MET A 5 29.35 24.29 -9.49
CA MET A 5 29.17 23.54 -8.25
C MET A 5 27.80 22.85 -8.34
N TYR A 6 27.73 21.73 -9.04
CA TYR A 6 26.59 20.84 -8.86
C TYR A 6 26.64 20.33 -7.42
N PRO A 7 25.60 20.54 -6.60
CA PRO A 7 25.57 19.96 -5.28
C PRO A 7 25.74 18.45 -5.43
N ASN A 8 26.79 17.92 -4.78
CA ASN A 8 27.16 16.49 -4.81
C ASN A 8 26.12 15.60 -4.09
N SER A 9 25.01 16.18 -3.65
CA SER A 9 23.91 15.47 -3.02
C SER A 9 23.07 14.80 -4.10
N PRO A 10 22.72 13.51 -3.93
CA PRO A 10 21.81 12.84 -4.85
C PRO A 10 20.50 13.65 -4.99
N PRO A 11 19.87 13.63 -6.17
CA PRO A 11 18.62 14.35 -6.38
C PRO A 11 17.57 13.89 -5.37
N ARG A 12 16.92 14.84 -4.68
CA ARG A 12 15.86 14.53 -3.71
C ARG A 12 14.72 13.76 -4.38
N LEU A 13 14.13 12.82 -3.66
CA LEU A 13 12.91 12.15 -4.07
C LEU A 13 11.73 13.14 -4.06
N THR A 14 11.26 13.56 -5.24
CA THR A 14 10.08 14.43 -5.37
C THR A 14 8.81 13.60 -5.59
N PRO A 15 7.61 14.11 -5.23
CA PRO A 15 6.36 13.41 -5.49
C PRO A 15 6.15 13.11 -6.99
N ASP A 16 6.51 14.02 -7.90
CA ASP A 16 6.44 13.78 -9.34
C ASP A 16 7.35 12.65 -9.80
N LEU A 17 8.58 12.60 -9.27
CA LEU A 17 9.52 11.51 -9.57
C LEU A 17 8.98 10.18 -9.02
N LEU A 18 8.35 10.21 -7.85
CA LEU A 18 7.72 9.06 -7.22
C LEU A 18 6.59 8.48 -8.09
N LEU A 19 5.68 9.33 -8.59
CA LEU A 19 4.64 8.91 -9.52
C LEU A 19 5.22 8.33 -10.82
N ARG A 20 6.24 8.96 -11.40
CA ARG A 20 6.91 8.47 -12.62
C ARG A 20 7.57 7.11 -12.39
N GLY A 21 8.19 6.91 -11.24
CA GLY A 21 8.75 5.63 -10.83
C GLY A 21 7.68 4.54 -10.82
N TYR A 22 6.57 4.76 -10.12
CA TYR A 22 5.45 3.82 -10.08
C TYR A 22 4.88 3.51 -11.46
N MET A 23 4.70 4.54 -12.30
CA MET A 23 4.22 4.35 -13.67
C MET A 23 5.20 3.56 -14.55
N ALA A 24 6.51 3.62 -14.25
CA ALA A 24 7.55 2.82 -14.91
C ALA A 24 7.71 1.40 -14.29
N GLY A 25 7.01 1.10 -13.20
CA GLY A 25 7.05 -0.17 -12.49
C GLY A 25 8.21 -0.31 -11.50
N ILE A 26 8.81 0.80 -11.07
CA ILE A 26 9.87 0.85 -10.07
C ILE A 26 9.39 1.61 -8.82
N PHE A 27 10.02 1.37 -7.68
CA PHE A 27 9.64 2.00 -6.41
C PHE A 27 10.89 2.39 -5.61
N PRO A 28 10.82 3.43 -4.76
CA PRO A 28 11.95 3.88 -3.97
C PRO A 28 12.14 3.02 -2.71
N MET A 29 13.38 2.89 -2.27
CA MET A 29 13.74 2.41 -0.94
C MET A 29 14.98 3.17 -0.44
N ALA A 30 15.20 3.20 0.87
CA ALA A 30 16.45 3.59 1.51
C ALA A 30 17.02 2.39 2.28
N GLU A 31 18.33 2.37 2.59
CA GLU A 31 18.92 1.25 3.34
C GLU A 31 18.51 1.29 4.82
N ALA A 32 18.41 2.48 5.41
CA ALA A 32 18.07 2.70 6.79
C ALA A 32 17.28 4.01 7.01
N ARG A 33 16.78 4.22 8.23
CA ARG A 33 16.04 5.42 8.62
C ARG A 33 16.88 6.70 8.52
N ASP A 34 18.16 6.59 8.85
CA ASP A 34 19.15 7.67 8.90
C ASP A 34 20.01 7.77 7.62
N ASP A 35 19.72 6.94 6.62
CA ASP A 35 20.34 7.03 5.30
C ASP A 35 19.62 8.10 4.46
N ASP A 36 20.37 9.08 3.97
CA ASP A 36 19.84 10.13 3.07
C ASP A 36 19.68 9.66 1.62
N ALA A 37 20.27 8.52 1.25
CA ALA A 37 20.20 7.97 -0.09
C ALA A 37 18.89 7.21 -0.31
N VAL A 38 18.24 7.51 -1.44
CA VAL A 38 17.11 6.73 -1.95
C VAL A 38 17.55 6.07 -3.26
N PHE A 39 17.31 4.77 -3.36
CA PHE A 39 17.55 3.99 -4.57
C PHE A 39 16.23 3.43 -5.14
N TRP A 40 16.27 3.06 -6.41
CA TRP A 40 15.11 2.54 -7.14
C TRP A 40 15.21 1.03 -7.32
N VAL A 41 14.10 0.34 -7.08
CA VAL A 41 14.02 -1.11 -7.16
C VAL A 41 13.17 -1.54 -8.35
N ASP A 42 13.74 -2.36 -9.22
CA ASP A 42 13.06 -3.02 -10.35
C ASP A 42 13.27 -4.55 -10.20
N PRO A 43 12.43 -5.27 -9.45
CA PRO A 43 12.67 -6.68 -9.18
C PRO A 43 12.33 -7.53 -10.42
N ARG A 44 13.00 -8.69 -10.58
CA ARG A 44 12.71 -9.61 -11.69
C ARG A 44 11.40 -10.39 -11.46
N GLN A 45 11.14 -10.72 -10.20
CA GLN A 45 9.88 -11.28 -9.71
C GLN A 45 9.19 -10.21 -8.88
N ARG A 46 7.94 -9.88 -9.24
CA ARG A 46 7.14 -8.86 -8.55
C ARG A 46 6.05 -9.52 -7.75
N GLY A 47 5.90 -9.12 -6.49
CA GLY A 47 4.78 -9.52 -5.64
C GLY A 47 3.50 -8.79 -6.01
N VAL A 48 2.42 -9.54 -6.20
CA VAL A 48 1.07 -9.01 -6.36
C VAL A 48 0.10 -9.76 -5.46
N LEU A 49 -0.95 -9.09 -5.01
CA LEU A 49 -2.04 -9.71 -4.26
C LEU A 49 -3.32 -9.66 -5.10
N PRO A 50 -3.78 -10.79 -5.68
CA PRO A 50 -5.01 -10.81 -6.45
C PRO A 50 -6.19 -10.32 -5.61
N LEU A 51 -6.91 -9.29 -6.08
CA LEU A 51 -8.00 -8.67 -5.32
C LEU A 51 -9.15 -9.64 -4.98
N ASP A 52 -9.37 -10.65 -5.84
CA ASP A 52 -10.34 -11.72 -5.62
C ASP A 52 -9.73 -12.97 -4.97
N GLY A 53 -8.41 -12.99 -4.77
CA GLY A 53 -7.65 -14.13 -4.24
C GLY A 53 -7.22 -14.00 -2.79
N VAL A 54 -7.66 -12.96 -2.07
CA VAL A 54 -7.24 -12.74 -0.67
C VAL A 54 -7.70 -13.88 0.22
N HIS A 55 -6.74 -14.59 0.79
CA HIS A 55 -7.00 -15.70 1.68
C HIS A 55 -7.34 -15.21 3.10
N VAL A 56 -8.62 -15.30 3.46
CA VAL A 56 -9.10 -15.03 4.83
C VAL A 56 -9.30 -16.34 5.57
N SER A 57 -8.33 -16.70 6.43
CA SER A 57 -8.41 -17.92 7.25
C SER A 57 -9.69 -17.96 8.09
N ARG A 58 -10.14 -19.17 8.47
CA ARG A 58 -11.35 -19.34 9.29
C ARG A 58 -11.27 -18.59 10.63
N LYS A 59 -10.09 -18.54 11.26
CA LYS A 59 -9.85 -17.79 12.50
C LYS A 59 -9.98 -16.29 12.27
N LEU A 60 -9.37 -15.76 11.21
CA LEU A 60 -9.45 -14.34 10.86
C LEU A 60 -10.88 -13.95 10.49
N ARG A 61 -11.63 -14.77 9.74
CA ARG A 61 -13.04 -14.50 9.42
C ARG A 61 -13.91 -14.37 10.67
N ARG A 62 -13.74 -15.26 11.66
CA ARG A 62 -14.44 -15.15 12.94
C ARG A 62 -14.03 -13.91 13.72
N PHE A 63 -12.75 -13.53 13.65
CA PHE A 63 -12.25 -12.32 14.30
C PHE A 63 -12.87 -11.06 13.68
N LEU A 64 -12.85 -10.93 12.34
CA LEU A 64 -13.46 -9.81 11.61
C LEU A 64 -14.95 -9.62 11.94
N ALA A 65 -15.68 -10.73 12.13
CA ALA A 65 -17.11 -10.70 12.45
C ALA A 65 -17.44 -10.29 13.90
N ARG A 66 -16.47 -10.32 14.82
CA ARG A 66 -16.68 -10.11 16.26
C ARG A 66 -15.98 -8.88 16.83
N THR A 67 -14.92 -8.42 16.17
CA THR A 67 -14.17 -7.25 16.64
C THR A 67 -15.01 -5.98 16.52
N GLU A 68 -14.90 -5.11 17.52
CA GLU A 68 -15.53 -3.78 17.54
C GLU A 68 -14.59 -2.69 16.98
N TRP A 69 -13.44 -3.09 16.43
CA TRP A 69 -12.52 -2.17 15.79
C TRP A 69 -13.20 -1.39 14.66
N THR A 70 -12.76 -0.16 14.47
CA THR A 70 -13.25 0.72 13.40
C THR A 70 -12.20 0.90 12.32
N LEU A 71 -12.68 1.19 11.12
CA LEU A 71 -11.87 1.42 9.94
C LEU A 71 -12.08 2.85 9.46
N SER A 72 -11.00 3.49 9.03
CA SER A 72 -11.08 4.75 8.31
C SER A 72 -10.15 4.76 7.11
N LEU A 73 -10.37 5.74 6.24
CA LEU A 73 -9.52 6.02 5.09
C LEU A 73 -9.05 7.47 5.21
N ASN A 74 -7.76 7.70 5.07
CA ASN A 74 -7.13 9.02 4.97
C ASN A 74 -7.40 9.95 6.17
N GLN A 75 -7.68 9.42 7.35
CA GLN A 75 -7.87 10.26 8.54
C GLN A 75 -6.55 10.53 9.28
N ASP A 76 -5.52 9.71 9.08
CA ASP A 76 -4.25 9.82 9.80
C ASP A 76 -3.10 9.19 8.99
N PHE A 77 -2.87 9.73 7.79
CA PHE A 77 -1.85 9.21 6.88
C PHE A 77 -0.45 9.22 7.52
N ALA A 78 -0.06 10.35 8.11
CA ALA A 78 1.22 10.49 8.80
C ALA A 78 1.37 9.49 9.94
N GLY A 79 0.33 9.27 10.76
CA GLY A 79 0.33 8.28 11.82
C GLY A 79 0.49 6.84 11.32
N VAL A 80 -0.08 6.52 10.15
CA VAL A 80 0.09 5.19 9.52
C VAL A 80 1.51 5.00 8.98
N VAL A 81 2.08 6.00 8.30
CA VAL A 81 3.46 5.92 7.80
C VAL A 81 4.44 5.84 8.98
N ALA A 82 4.23 6.65 10.02
CA ALA A 82 5.02 6.59 11.25
C ALA A 82 4.90 5.22 11.93
N GLY A 83 3.68 4.66 12.02
CA GLY A 83 3.47 3.30 12.52
C GLY A 83 4.14 2.21 11.68
N CYS A 84 4.26 2.41 10.36
CA CYS A 84 5.02 1.52 9.48
C CYS A 84 6.52 1.64 9.68
N ALA A 85 7.01 2.82 10.06
CA ALA A 85 8.42 3.09 10.29
C ALA A 85 8.88 2.78 11.72
N ASP A 86 7.96 2.51 12.64
CA ASP A 86 8.17 2.18 14.06
C ASP A 86 8.58 0.70 14.22
N ARG A 87 9.80 0.40 13.81
CA ARG A 87 10.45 -0.92 13.86
C ARG A 87 11.97 -0.76 13.84
N ASP A 88 12.70 -1.76 14.34
CA ASP A 88 14.17 -1.71 14.48
C ASP A 88 14.86 -1.44 13.14
N GLU A 89 14.41 -2.10 12.07
CA GLU A 89 14.90 -1.90 10.70
C GLU A 89 13.80 -1.32 9.83
N THR A 90 14.03 -0.14 9.26
CA THR A 90 13.08 0.51 8.35
C THR A 90 13.80 1.21 7.21
N TRP A 91 13.20 1.13 6.03
CA TRP A 91 13.61 1.84 4.82
C TRP A 91 12.91 3.21 4.67
N ILE A 92 12.04 3.56 5.62
CA ILE A 92 11.31 4.84 5.61
C ILE A 92 12.16 5.89 6.33
N ASN A 93 13.01 6.58 5.56
CA ASN A 93 13.72 7.78 6.00
C ASN A 93 12.86 9.05 5.86
N ASP A 94 13.40 10.20 6.23
CA ASP A 94 12.69 11.48 6.18
C ASP A 94 12.30 11.88 4.74
N GLN A 95 13.17 11.66 3.75
CA GLN A 95 12.84 11.94 2.34
C GLN A 95 11.65 11.13 1.83
N ILE A 96 11.59 9.85 2.18
CA ILE A 96 10.51 8.95 1.80
C ILE A 96 9.23 9.37 2.51
N PHE A 97 9.29 9.67 3.81
CA PHE A 97 8.15 10.17 4.57
C PHE A 97 7.56 11.45 3.95
N ASP A 98 8.42 12.42 3.64
CA ASP A 98 8.02 13.70 3.05
C ASP A 98 7.42 13.52 1.65
N ALA A 99 8.04 12.69 0.80
CA ALA A 99 7.55 12.42 -0.54
C ALA A 99 6.15 11.77 -0.53
N TYR A 100 5.92 10.80 0.36
CA TYR A 100 4.61 10.18 0.51
C TYR A 100 3.57 11.11 1.13
N THR A 101 3.98 11.96 2.08
CA THR A 101 3.10 12.98 2.66
C THR A 101 2.67 14.00 1.60
N ALA A 102 3.59 14.40 0.72
CA ALA A 102 3.28 15.25 -0.43
C ALA A 102 2.32 14.55 -1.41
N LEU A 103 2.56 13.27 -1.72
CA LEU A 103 1.61 12.49 -2.54
C LEU A 103 0.23 12.35 -1.92
N HIS A 104 0.15 12.25 -0.59
CA HIS A 104 -1.12 12.21 0.11
C HIS A 104 -1.88 13.53 -0.06
N ALA A 105 -1.19 14.66 0.11
CA ALA A 105 -1.76 15.99 -0.14
C ALA A 105 -2.20 16.20 -1.60
N MET A 106 -1.50 15.56 -2.55
CA MET A 106 -1.88 15.55 -3.98
C MET A 106 -3.01 14.57 -4.33
N GLY A 107 -3.49 13.77 -3.36
CA GLY A 107 -4.56 12.80 -3.57
C GLY A 107 -4.14 11.47 -4.21
N PHE A 108 -2.84 11.18 -4.27
CA PHE A 108 -2.30 9.94 -4.82
C PHE A 108 -1.92 8.91 -3.77
N ALA A 109 -1.48 9.32 -2.57
CA ALA A 109 -1.20 8.39 -1.49
C ALA A 109 -2.39 8.30 -0.53
N HIS A 110 -2.68 7.08 -0.08
CA HIS A 110 -3.81 6.78 0.79
C HIS A 110 -3.39 5.88 1.94
N ALA A 111 -4.03 6.07 3.08
CA ALA A 111 -3.86 5.22 4.26
C ALA A 111 -5.22 4.67 4.68
N LEU A 112 -5.24 3.39 5.06
CA LEU A 112 -6.37 2.77 5.73
C LEU A 112 -5.96 2.50 7.18
N GLU A 113 -6.69 3.11 8.11
CA GLU A 113 -6.44 3.00 9.53
C GLU A 113 -7.34 1.95 10.18
N VAL A 114 -6.79 1.19 11.13
CA VAL A 114 -7.54 0.31 12.03
C VAL A 114 -7.45 0.89 13.44
N ARG A 115 -8.60 1.13 14.06
CA ARG A 115 -8.70 1.76 15.38
C ARG A 115 -9.45 0.89 16.39
N GLU A 116 -8.99 0.92 17.63
CA GLU A 116 -9.66 0.34 18.81
C GLU A 116 -9.86 1.51 19.79
N ASP A 117 -11.11 1.80 20.16
CA ASP A 117 -11.47 2.91 21.05
C ASP A 117 -10.85 4.27 20.64
N GLY A 118 -10.78 4.52 19.32
CA GLY A 118 -10.20 5.73 18.73
C GLY A 118 -8.67 5.70 18.54
N ALA A 119 -7.96 4.80 19.22
CA ALA A 119 -6.51 4.66 19.10
C ALA A 119 -6.11 3.93 17.81
N LEU A 120 -5.09 4.43 17.10
CA LEU A 120 -4.54 3.79 15.90
C LEU A 120 -3.73 2.53 16.28
N ILE A 121 -4.25 1.35 15.94
CA ILE A 121 -3.68 0.04 16.33
C ILE A 121 -3.11 -0.78 15.17
N GLY A 122 -3.30 -0.32 13.95
CA GLY A 122 -2.75 -0.92 12.74
C GLY A 122 -3.16 -0.11 11.52
N GLY A 123 -2.58 -0.42 10.38
CA GLY A 123 -2.89 0.27 9.15
C GLY A 123 -2.04 -0.20 7.99
N VAL A 124 -2.38 0.29 6.82
CA VAL A 124 -1.64 0.10 5.56
C VAL A 124 -1.70 1.40 4.79
N TYR A 125 -0.60 1.78 4.14
CA TYR A 125 -0.61 2.89 3.18
C TYR A 125 -0.10 2.44 1.82
N GLY A 126 -0.45 3.21 0.80
CA GLY A 126 -0.05 2.95 -0.56
C GLY A 126 -0.35 4.10 -1.51
N VAL A 127 0.04 3.94 -2.76
CA VAL A 127 -0.20 4.91 -3.84
C VAL A 127 -1.25 4.37 -4.79
N ALA A 128 -2.16 5.22 -5.26
CA ALA A 128 -3.17 4.91 -6.26
C ALA A 128 -2.89 5.67 -7.55
N ILE A 129 -2.72 4.96 -8.66
CA ILE A 129 -2.58 5.57 -10.00
C ILE A 129 -3.39 4.76 -11.00
N GLY A 130 -4.33 5.41 -11.70
CA GLY A 130 -5.26 4.72 -12.58
C GLY A 130 -6.12 3.71 -11.80
N THR A 131 -6.03 2.43 -12.15
CA THR A 131 -6.63 1.32 -11.40
C THR A 131 -5.59 0.42 -10.71
N ALA A 132 -4.35 0.90 -10.57
CA ALA A 132 -3.30 0.25 -9.80
C ALA A 132 -3.21 0.84 -8.39
N PHE A 133 -3.04 -0.03 -7.40
CA PHE A 133 -2.69 0.34 -6.04
C PHE A 133 -1.34 -0.29 -5.67
N PHE A 134 -0.40 0.52 -5.23
CA PHE A 134 0.95 0.13 -4.82
C PHE A 134 0.98 0.13 -3.29
N GLY A 135 0.91 -1.07 -2.68
CA GLY A 135 0.97 -1.24 -1.23
C GLY A 135 2.39 -1.09 -0.73
N GLU A 136 2.64 -0.04 0.05
CA GLU A 136 3.98 0.32 0.48
C GLU A 136 4.38 -0.39 1.77
N SER A 137 3.62 -0.16 2.84
CA SER A 137 3.88 -0.82 4.12
C SER A 137 2.62 -0.89 4.95
N MET A 138 2.66 -1.77 5.94
CA MET A 138 1.60 -1.97 6.92
C MET A 138 2.21 -2.26 8.29
N PHE A 139 1.43 -2.07 9.34
CA PHE A 139 1.88 -2.34 10.71
C PHE A 139 0.76 -2.87 11.60
N SER A 140 1.15 -3.41 12.75
CA SER A 140 0.26 -3.90 13.80
C SER A 140 0.81 -3.51 15.17
N ARG A 141 0.10 -2.66 15.92
CA ARG A 141 0.31 -2.50 17.37
C ARG A 141 -0.53 -3.49 18.16
N ARG A 142 -1.63 -3.98 17.57
CA ARG A 142 -2.47 -5.06 18.11
C ARG A 142 -2.45 -6.27 17.18
N PRO A 143 -2.45 -7.51 17.70
CA PRO A 143 -2.49 -8.71 16.86
C PRO A 143 -3.64 -8.67 15.85
N ASN A 144 -3.35 -8.93 14.57
CA ASN A 144 -4.24 -8.81 13.40
C ASN A 144 -4.46 -7.41 12.84
N GLY A 145 -3.90 -6.32 13.40
CA GLY A 145 -4.10 -4.96 12.88
C GLY A 145 -3.84 -4.85 11.36
N SER A 146 -2.67 -5.28 10.90
CA SER A 146 -2.31 -5.27 9.48
C SER A 146 -3.15 -6.24 8.64
N LYS A 147 -3.53 -7.40 9.18
CA LYS A 147 -4.41 -8.36 8.47
C LYS A 147 -5.79 -7.79 8.24
N VAL A 148 -6.35 -7.11 9.24
CA VAL A 148 -7.62 -6.40 9.13
C VAL A 148 -7.51 -5.29 8.09
N ALA A 149 -6.44 -4.48 8.17
CA ALA A 149 -6.18 -3.41 7.21
C ALA A 149 -6.08 -3.93 5.77
N LEU A 150 -5.33 -5.01 5.56
CA LEU A 150 -5.14 -5.62 4.24
C LEU A 150 -6.44 -6.21 3.67
N VAL A 151 -7.21 -6.94 4.48
CA VAL A 151 -8.51 -7.50 4.05
C VAL A 151 -9.50 -6.39 3.70
N ALA A 152 -9.56 -5.34 4.53
CA ALA A 152 -10.39 -4.16 4.28
C ALA A 152 -9.99 -3.46 2.98
N LEU A 153 -8.69 -3.22 2.80
CA LEU A 153 -8.14 -2.57 1.62
C LEU A 153 -8.48 -3.35 0.35
N CYS A 154 -8.25 -4.66 0.31
CA CYS A 154 -8.53 -5.45 -0.89
C CYS A 154 -10.01 -5.44 -1.27
N ALA A 155 -10.90 -5.59 -0.28
CA ALA A 155 -12.34 -5.51 -0.51
C ALA A 155 -12.76 -4.12 -1.00
N HIS A 156 -12.12 -3.07 -0.50
CA HIS A 156 -12.38 -1.69 -0.90
C HIS A 156 -11.85 -1.38 -2.30
N LEU A 157 -10.61 -1.76 -2.62
CA LEU A 157 -9.99 -1.66 -3.94
C LEU A 157 -10.88 -2.29 -5.02
N ARG A 158 -11.36 -3.51 -4.76
CA ARG A 158 -12.30 -4.18 -5.67
C ARG A 158 -13.59 -3.38 -5.87
N ARG A 159 -14.19 -2.87 -4.78
CA ARG A 159 -15.42 -2.05 -4.86
C ARG A 159 -15.20 -0.76 -5.64
N CYS A 160 -13.99 -0.19 -5.59
CA CYS A 160 -13.62 1.02 -6.32
C CYS A 160 -13.07 0.75 -7.73
N GLY A 161 -13.07 -0.50 -8.21
CA GLY A 161 -12.71 -0.83 -9.59
C GLY A 161 -11.20 -0.95 -9.86
N TYR A 162 -10.38 -1.08 -8.81
CA TYR A 162 -8.96 -1.37 -8.98
C TYR A 162 -8.76 -2.75 -9.60
N THR A 163 -7.68 -2.89 -10.36
CA THR A 163 -7.38 -4.10 -11.14
C THR A 163 -6.03 -4.72 -10.79
N LEU A 164 -5.09 -3.91 -10.30
CA LEU A 164 -3.76 -4.34 -9.87
C LEU A 164 -3.53 -3.91 -8.42
N PHE A 165 -3.13 -4.86 -7.57
CA PHE A 165 -2.61 -4.59 -6.23
C PHE A 165 -1.18 -5.12 -6.15
N ASP A 166 -0.24 -4.19 -6.26
CA ASP A 166 1.20 -4.42 -6.17
C ASP A 166 1.63 -4.44 -4.71
N THR A 167 2.37 -5.47 -4.31
CA THR A 167 2.93 -5.61 -2.95
C THR A 167 4.45 -5.58 -2.94
N GLN A 168 5.07 -5.21 -4.07
CA GLN A 168 6.51 -5.16 -4.33
C GLN A 168 7.17 -6.54 -4.28
N PHE A 169 7.22 -7.14 -3.09
CA PHE A 169 7.77 -8.47 -2.82
C PHE A 169 6.71 -9.38 -2.17
N VAL A 170 6.90 -10.69 -2.24
CA VAL A 170 6.10 -11.65 -1.48
C VAL A 170 6.81 -11.97 -0.17
N THR A 171 6.31 -11.39 0.92
CA THR A 171 6.76 -11.75 2.27
C THR A 171 6.02 -13.00 2.78
N PRO A 172 6.56 -13.74 3.76
CA PRO A 172 5.83 -14.85 4.38
C PRO A 172 4.43 -14.45 4.87
N HIS A 173 4.29 -13.24 5.42
CA HIS A 173 3.00 -12.69 5.83
C HIS A 173 2.02 -12.59 4.65
N LEU A 174 2.44 -11.94 3.57
CA LEU A 174 1.63 -11.73 2.37
C LEU A 174 1.31 -13.04 1.65
N ALA A 175 2.23 -14.00 1.62
CA ALA A 175 2.00 -15.34 1.09
C ALA A 175 0.83 -16.03 1.80
N THR A 176 0.74 -15.92 3.14
CA THR A 176 -0.42 -16.47 3.88
C THR A 176 -1.76 -15.80 3.53
N MET A 177 -1.70 -14.60 2.95
CA MET A 177 -2.86 -13.82 2.53
C MET A 177 -3.18 -13.99 1.03
N GLY A 178 -2.42 -14.82 0.30
CA GLY A 178 -2.65 -15.12 -1.11
C GLY A 178 -1.80 -14.32 -2.10
N ALA A 179 -0.76 -13.62 -1.64
CA ALA A 179 0.16 -12.94 -2.54
C ALA A 179 0.98 -13.96 -3.34
N VAL A 180 1.26 -13.61 -4.60
CA VAL A 180 1.98 -14.44 -5.56
C VAL A 180 3.07 -13.62 -6.24
N GLU A 181 4.11 -14.30 -6.70
CA GLU A 181 5.13 -13.69 -7.55
C GLU A 181 4.78 -13.86 -9.02
N ILE A 182 4.98 -12.81 -9.80
CA ILE A 182 4.87 -12.82 -11.26
C ILE A 182 6.12 -12.24 -11.90
N SER A 183 6.43 -12.63 -13.13
CA SER A 183 7.56 -12.05 -13.86
C SER A 183 7.37 -10.54 -14.07
N ARG A 184 8.49 -9.80 -14.14
CA ARG A 184 8.49 -8.36 -14.45
C ARG A 184 7.68 -8.03 -15.71
N ASP A 185 7.77 -8.86 -16.75
CA ASP A 185 7.03 -8.63 -18.00
C ASP A 185 5.52 -8.79 -17.81
N SER A 186 5.10 -9.81 -17.04
CA SER A 186 3.69 -10.00 -16.68
C SER A 186 3.18 -8.83 -15.84
N TYR A 187 3.96 -8.41 -14.84
CA TYR A 187 3.63 -7.25 -14.02
C TYR A 187 3.51 -5.97 -14.85
N ARG A 188 4.47 -5.68 -15.73
CA ARG A 188 4.44 -4.48 -16.59
C ARG A 188 3.26 -4.51 -17.56
N ALA A 189 2.84 -5.68 -18.03
CA ALA A 189 1.62 -5.81 -18.82
C ALA A 189 0.37 -5.45 -18.01
N GLN A 190 0.25 -5.96 -16.79
CA GLN A 190 -0.85 -5.62 -15.88
C GLN A 190 -0.83 -4.13 -15.49
N LEU A 191 0.35 -3.57 -15.22
CA LEU A 191 0.54 -2.16 -14.88
C LEU A 191 0.09 -1.26 -16.03
N ARG A 192 0.50 -1.52 -17.28
CA ARG A 192 0.05 -0.75 -18.44
C ARG A 192 -1.47 -0.77 -18.60
N ALA A 193 -2.08 -1.94 -18.43
CA ALA A 193 -3.54 -2.06 -18.45
C ALA A 193 -4.18 -1.25 -17.32
N ALA A 194 -3.66 -1.35 -16.11
CA ALA A 194 -4.20 -0.66 -14.94
C ALA A 194 -4.11 0.88 -15.06
N LEU A 195 -3.01 1.40 -15.61
CA LEU A 195 -2.78 2.83 -15.85
C LEU A 195 -3.66 3.41 -16.97
N SER A 196 -4.18 2.57 -17.87
CA SER A 196 -5.06 2.98 -18.97
C SER A 196 -6.51 3.27 -18.56
N ALA A 197 -6.89 2.84 -17.35
CA ALA A 197 -8.20 3.04 -16.76
C ALA A 197 -8.13 3.97 -15.54
N LYS A 198 -9.27 4.48 -15.09
CA LYS A 198 -9.37 5.35 -13.92
C LYS A 198 -10.22 4.71 -12.84
N ALA A 199 -9.72 4.73 -11.61
CA ALA A 199 -10.49 4.50 -10.39
C ALA A 199 -10.19 5.63 -9.40
N ASP A 200 -11.09 5.78 -8.42
CA ASP A 200 -10.91 6.70 -7.30
C ASP A 200 -11.21 5.91 -6.02
N LEU A 201 -10.20 5.82 -5.14
CA LEU A 201 -10.30 5.10 -3.88
C LEU A 201 -11.36 5.70 -2.95
N THR A 202 -11.68 6.99 -3.12
CA THR A 202 -12.61 7.76 -2.29
C THR A 202 -14.03 7.79 -2.86
N ALA A 203 -14.23 7.33 -4.10
CA ALA A 203 -15.53 7.35 -4.79
C ALA A 203 -16.62 6.50 -4.10
N ARG A 204 -16.25 5.63 -3.16
CA ARG A 204 -17.18 4.87 -2.32
C ARG A 204 -16.76 4.96 -0.86
N PRO A 205 -17.72 4.94 0.09
CA PRO A 205 -17.37 4.89 1.50
C PRO A 205 -16.72 3.54 1.86
N LEU A 206 -15.66 3.61 2.67
CA LEU A 206 -15.10 2.46 3.36
C LEU A 206 -16.11 1.95 4.40
N PRO A 207 -16.32 0.63 4.56
CA PRO A 207 -17.14 0.11 5.64
C PRO A 207 -16.53 0.53 6.99
N ARG A 208 -17.37 0.96 7.94
CA ARG A 208 -16.89 1.48 9.23
C ARG A 208 -16.30 0.40 10.13
N THR A 209 -16.73 -0.84 9.98
CA THR A 209 -16.26 -1.96 10.81
C THR A 209 -15.81 -3.15 9.95
N PRO A 210 -14.87 -3.98 10.45
CA PRO A 210 -14.43 -5.18 9.75
C PRO A 210 -15.56 -6.19 9.46
N ALA A 211 -16.59 -6.24 10.31
CA ALA A 211 -17.73 -7.13 10.13
C ALA A 211 -18.56 -6.80 8.87
N GLN A 212 -18.50 -5.56 8.40
CA GLN A 212 -19.19 -5.11 7.18
C GLN A 212 -18.40 -5.47 5.90
N ILE A 213 -17.15 -5.91 6.04
CA ILE A 213 -16.36 -6.38 4.90
C ILE A 213 -16.97 -7.69 4.39
N ARG A 214 -17.62 -7.63 3.24
CA ARG A 214 -17.98 -8.85 2.50
C ARG A 214 -16.70 -9.51 2.03
N ALA A 215 -16.25 -10.55 2.73
CA ALA A 215 -15.17 -11.38 2.25
C ALA A 215 -15.55 -11.92 0.84
N PRO A 216 -14.59 -12.02 -0.10
CA PRO A 216 -14.85 -12.68 -1.37
C PRO A 216 -15.42 -14.08 -1.11
N GLY A 217 -16.64 -14.32 -1.60
CA GLY A 217 -17.13 -15.67 -1.80
C GLY A 217 -16.39 -16.32 -2.96
N PRO A 218 -16.23 -17.66 -2.99
CA PRO A 218 -15.65 -18.33 -4.14
C PRO A 218 -16.44 -17.99 -5.41
N GLY A 219 -15.76 -17.47 -6.45
CA GLY A 219 -16.31 -17.35 -7.80
C GLY A 219 -17.28 -16.20 -8.08
N GLN A 220 -17.25 -15.10 -7.31
CA GLN A 220 -18.13 -13.95 -7.60
C GLN A 220 -17.56 -13.09 -8.75
N PRO A 221 -18.23 -12.99 -9.92
CA PRO A 221 -17.73 -12.19 -11.04
C PRO A 221 -17.92 -10.68 -10.78
N ARG A 222 -17.13 -9.87 -11.49
CA ARG A 222 -17.20 -8.41 -11.45
C ARG A 222 -18.56 -7.94 -11.99
N SER A 223 -19.27 -7.14 -11.20
CA SER A 223 -20.44 -6.38 -11.65
C SER A 223 -20.03 -5.23 -12.55
#